data_AF-A0A2V7SCP2-F1
#
_entry.id   AF-A0A2V7SCP2-F1
#
_cell.length_a   1.000
_cell.length_b   1.000
_cell.length_c   1.000
_cell.angle_alpha   90.00
_cell.angle_beta   90.00
_cell.angle_gamma   90.00
#
_symmetry.space_group_name_H-M   'P 1'
#
loop_
_entity.id
_entity.type
_entity.pdbx_description
1 polymer ?
#
loop_
_entity_poly.entity_id
_entity_poly.type
_entity_poly.pdbx_seq_one_letter_code
_entity_poly.pdbx_strand_id
1 'polypeptide(L)'
;MRDAVARETARLSLRQAAAQISLSPNGLRNFLNGSAPRSATRAKLERWLSNQQRVTRPPNIGQLVRLLDELSGDLSPQQTMRLGREIAGLLAAAYETRRLSPPRWVQQFLQQYRARRGKTASEVA
;
A
#
# COMPACT_ATOMS: atom_id res chain seq x y z
N MET A 1 -10.01 -0.88 -9.97
CA MET A 1 -10.52 0.46 -9.58
C MET A 1 -11.98 0.41 -9.12
N ARG A 2 -12.92 -0.04 -9.96
CA ARG A 2 -14.37 -0.09 -9.63
C ARG A 2 -14.66 -0.77 -8.30
N ASP A 3 -14.09 -1.94 -8.04
CA ASP A 3 -14.34 -2.69 -6.79
C ASP A 3 -13.83 -1.94 -5.55
N ALA A 4 -12.72 -1.21 -5.68
CA ALA A 4 -12.21 -0.38 -4.59
C ALA A 4 -13.19 0.78 -4.29
N VAL A 5 -13.71 1.44 -5.34
CA VAL A 5 -14.73 2.48 -5.18
C VAL A 5 -16.01 1.90 -4.58
N ALA A 6 -16.45 0.73 -5.02
CA ALA A 6 -17.64 0.05 -4.50
C ALA A 6 -17.51 -0.25 -3.00
N ARG A 7 -16.35 -0.78 -2.56
CA ARG A 7 -16.09 -1.06 -1.14
C ARG A 7 -16.11 0.20 -0.28
N GLU A 8 -15.42 1.26 -0.70
CA GLU A 8 -15.43 2.52 0.08
C GLU A 8 -16.81 3.20 0.03
N THR A 9 -17.52 3.11 -1.09
CA THR A 9 -18.90 3.60 -1.22
C THR A 9 -19.87 2.84 -0.33
N ALA A 10 -19.63 1.55 -0.04
CA ALA A 10 -20.45 0.75 0.87
C ALA A 10 -20.18 1.04 2.35
N ARG A 11 -18.98 1.53 2.69
CA ARG A 11 -18.68 2.06 4.04
C ARG A 11 -19.31 3.42 4.30
N LEU A 12 -19.49 4.19 3.23
CA LEU A 12 -20.25 5.42 3.21
C LEU A 12 -21.67 5.15 2.66
N SER A 13 -22.47 6.18 2.46
CA SER A 13 -23.63 6.09 1.57
C SER A 13 -23.24 6.52 0.16
N LEU A 14 -23.96 6.03 -0.86
CA LEU A 14 -23.77 6.43 -2.27
C LEU A 14 -23.77 7.95 -2.45
N ARG A 15 -24.66 8.66 -1.75
CA ARG A 15 -24.76 10.13 -1.82
C ARG A 15 -23.55 10.81 -1.18
N GLN A 16 -23.10 10.34 -0.02
CA GLN A 16 -21.92 10.89 0.65
C GLN A 16 -20.65 10.66 -0.18
N ALA A 17 -20.47 9.45 -0.73
CA ALA A 17 -19.35 9.16 -1.62
C ALA A 17 -19.38 10.06 -2.86
N ALA A 18 -20.55 10.19 -3.52
CA ALA A 18 -20.71 11.05 -4.69
C ALA A 18 -20.37 12.52 -4.39
N ALA A 19 -20.83 13.05 -3.25
CA ALA A 19 -20.47 14.40 -2.81
C ALA A 19 -18.96 14.57 -2.62
N GLN A 20 -18.29 13.61 -1.96
CA GLN A 20 -16.85 13.66 -1.74
C GLN A 20 -16.02 13.55 -3.04
N ILE A 21 -16.50 12.81 -4.04
CA ILE A 21 -15.85 12.68 -5.36
C ILE A 21 -16.21 13.87 -6.27
N SER A 22 -17.15 14.72 -5.85
CA SER A 22 -17.74 15.77 -6.70
C SER A 22 -18.34 15.21 -7.99
N LEU A 23 -19.18 14.17 -7.83
CA LEU A 23 -20.00 13.52 -8.86
C LEU A 23 -21.47 13.56 -8.45
N SER A 24 -22.37 13.42 -9.43
CA SER A 24 -23.77 13.16 -9.11
C SER A 24 -23.93 11.72 -8.59
N PRO A 25 -24.92 11.46 -7.70
CA PRO A 25 -25.21 10.10 -7.24
C PRO A 25 -25.47 9.11 -8.37
N ASN A 26 -26.16 9.56 -9.44
CA ASN A 26 -26.40 8.75 -10.64
C ASN A 26 -25.12 8.51 -11.44
N GLY A 27 -24.24 9.51 -11.54
CA GLY A 27 -22.94 9.34 -12.20
C GLY A 27 -22.07 8.30 -11.49
N LEU A 28 -22.07 8.31 -10.16
CA LEU A 28 -21.38 7.29 -9.37
C LEU A 28 -22.04 5.92 -9.52
N ARG A 29 -23.38 5.83 -9.47
CA ARG A 29 -24.12 4.58 -9.67
C ARG A 29 -23.85 3.95 -11.04
N ASN A 30 -23.88 4.73 -12.11
CA ASN A 30 -23.62 4.27 -13.47
C ASN A 30 -22.18 3.72 -13.59
N PHE A 31 -21.20 4.43 -13.02
CA PHE A 31 -19.82 3.95 -12.96
C PHE A 31 -19.71 2.60 -12.23
N LEU A 32 -20.36 2.47 -11.06
CA LEU A 32 -20.40 1.23 -10.29
C LEU A 32 -21.09 0.08 -11.05
N ASN A 33 -22.08 0.41 -11.88
CA ASN A 33 -22.82 -0.55 -12.72
C ASN A 33 -22.12 -0.90 -14.05
N GLY A 34 -20.92 -0.36 -14.32
CA GLY A 34 -20.14 -0.77 -15.49
C GLY A 34 -19.77 0.35 -16.46
N SER A 35 -20.34 1.55 -16.33
CA SER A 35 -20.01 2.64 -17.25
C SER A 35 -18.53 3.02 -17.17
N ALA A 36 -17.91 3.24 -18.32
CA ALA A 36 -16.53 3.72 -18.41
C ALA A 36 -16.47 5.22 -18.06
N PRO A 37 -15.69 5.62 -17.04
CA PRO A 37 -15.56 7.03 -16.69
C PRO A 37 -14.68 7.75 -17.73
N ARG A 38 -15.05 9.00 -18.06
CA ARG A 38 -14.15 9.91 -18.79
C ARG A 38 -12.88 10.18 -17.96
N SER A 39 -11.81 10.61 -18.61
CA SER A 39 -10.49 10.88 -17.98
C SER A 39 -10.59 11.76 -16.72
N ALA A 40 -11.36 12.85 -16.77
CA ALA A 40 -11.57 13.73 -15.64
C ALA A 40 -12.28 13.04 -14.45
N THR A 41 -13.32 12.23 -14.73
CA THR A 41 -14.02 11.44 -13.71
C THR A 41 -13.11 10.37 -13.12
N ARG A 42 -12.29 9.72 -13.95
CA ARG A 42 -11.29 8.75 -13.51
C ARG A 42 -10.30 9.37 -12.54
N ALA A 43 -9.74 10.54 -12.86
CA ALA A 43 -8.80 11.24 -11.99
C ALA A 43 -9.43 11.61 -10.63
N LYS A 44 -10.72 12.01 -10.62
CA LYS A 44 -11.47 12.27 -9.37
C LYS A 44 -11.62 10.99 -8.53
N LEU A 45 -11.99 9.87 -9.15
CA LEU A 45 -12.16 8.58 -8.48
C LEU A 45 -10.83 8.06 -7.91
N GLU A 46 -9.75 8.17 -8.67
CA GLU A 46 -8.41 7.77 -8.23
C GLU A 46 -7.93 8.62 -7.05
N ARG A 47 -8.04 9.95 -7.16
CA ARG A 47 -7.69 10.86 -6.06
C ARG A 47 -8.52 10.60 -4.80
N TRP A 48 -9.82 10.40 -4.96
CA TRP A 48 -10.70 10.09 -3.84
C TRP A 48 -10.31 8.77 -3.19
N LEU A 49 -10.03 7.71 -3.97
CA LEU A 49 -9.56 6.43 -3.44
C LEU A 49 -8.25 6.56 -2.67
N SER A 50 -7.28 7.32 -3.18
CA SER A 50 -6.01 7.59 -2.48
C SER A 50 -6.25 8.27 -1.13
N ASN A 51 -7.28 9.12 -1.03
CA ASN A 51 -7.68 9.77 0.21
C ASN A 51 -8.47 8.85 1.16
N GLN A 52 -9.26 7.92 0.63
CA GLN A 52 -10.00 6.91 1.42
C GLN A 52 -9.12 5.76 1.89
N GLN A 53 -7.98 5.53 1.23
CA GLN A 53 -6.94 4.59 1.67
C GLN A 53 -6.22 5.09 2.94
N ARG A 54 -6.97 5.44 3.99
CA ARG A 54 -6.51 5.16 5.34
C ARG A 54 -6.48 3.64 5.43
N VAL A 55 -5.28 3.09 5.41
CA VAL A 55 -4.98 1.68 5.61
C VAL A 55 -5.72 1.20 6.87
N THR A 56 -6.94 0.65 6.71
CA THR A 56 -7.80 0.24 7.83
C THR A 56 -7.26 -1.00 8.53
N ARG A 57 -6.37 -1.73 7.85
CA ARG A 57 -5.62 -2.85 8.40
C ARG A 57 -4.16 -2.71 8.02
N PRO A 58 -3.21 -2.74 8.98
CA PRO A 58 -1.79 -2.70 8.66
C PRO A 58 -1.47 -3.81 7.63
N PRO A 59 -0.61 -3.53 6.64
CA PRO A 59 -0.24 -4.52 5.64
C PRO A 59 0.33 -5.76 6.31
N ASN A 60 0.00 -6.93 5.76
CA ASN A 60 0.60 -8.18 6.19
C ASN A 60 2.04 -8.23 5.66
N ILE A 61 3.00 -8.33 6.56
CA ILE A 61 4.43 -8.28 6.23
C ILE A 61 4.86 -9.49 5.40
N GLY A 62 4.32 -10.68 5.68
CA GLY A 62 4.61 -11.87 4.88
C GLY A 62 4.14 -11.71 3.43
N GLN A 63 2.99 -11.09 3.21
CA GLN A 63 2.51 -10.77 1.84
C GLN A 63 3.40 -9.73 1.16
N LEU A 64 3.85 -8.71 1.89
CA LEU A 64 4.75 -7.70 1.35
C LEU A 64 6.12 -8.29 0.98
N VAL A 65 6.71 -9.10 1.85
CA VAL A 65 7.97 -9.80 1.58
C VAL A 65 7.83 -10.70 0.36
N ARG A 66 6.75 -11.49 0.29
CA ARG A 66 6.47 -12.33 -0.88
C ARG A 66 6.34 -11.53 -2.17
N LEU A 67 5.64 -10.39 -2.16
CA LEU A 67 5.54 -9.52 -3.33
C LEU A 67 6.89 -8.93 -3.74
N LEU A 68 7.74 -8.58 -2.77
CA LEU A 68 9.10 -8.13 -3.07
C LEU A 68 9.93 -9.26 -3.70
N ASP A 69 9.81 -10.47 -3.18
CA ASP A 69 10.47 -11.65 -3.76
C ASP A 69 9.98 -11.89 -5.19
N GLU A 70 8.66 -11.86 -5.42
CA GLU A 70 8.04 -11.99 -6.76
C GLU A 70 8.51 -10.90 -7.74
N LEU A 71 8.57 -9.64 -7.31
CA LEU A 71 9.05 -8.52 -8.13
C LEU A 71 10.56 -8.57 -8.40
N SER A 72 11.30 -9.29 -7.56
CA SER A 72 12.74 -9.44 -7.64
C SER A 72 13.17 -10.80 -8.20
N GLY A 73 12.27 -11.55 -8.85
CA GLY A 73 12.55 -12.92 -9.30
C GLY A 73 13.78 -13.08 -10.20
N ASP A 74 14.14 -12.02 -10.92
CA ASP A 74 15.34 -11.99 -11.79
C ASP A 74 16.60 -11.47 -11.08
N LEU A 75 16.49 -11.06 -9.81
CA LEU A 75 17.59 -10.55 -9.00
C LEU A 75 18.21 -11.66 -8.16
N SER A 76 19.51 -11.53 -7.87
CA SER A 76 20.16 -12.41 -6.89
C SER A 76 19.57 -12.22 -5.48
N PRO A 77 19.61 -13.24 -4.61
CA PRO A 77 19.10 -13.13 -3.24
C PRO A 77 19.70 -11.95 -2.45
N GLN A 78 20.97 -11.62 -2.71
CA GLN A 78 21.63 -10.47 -2.09
C GLN A 78 21.04 -9.13 -2.57
N GLN A 79 20.72 -9.03 -3.87
CA GLN A 79 20.07 -7.85 -4.43
C GLN A 79 18.63 -7.70 -3.93
N THR A 80 17.87 -8.79 -3.85
CA THR A 80 16.52 -8.79 -3.24
C THR A 80 16.55 -8.34 -1.78
N MET A 81 17.48 -8.86 -0.98
CA MET A 81 17.65 -8.43 0.41
C MET A 81 18.03 -6.94 0.52
N ARG A 82 18.92 -6.46 -0.36
CA ARG A 82 19.30 -5.05 -0.41
C ARG A 82 18.10 -4.16 -0.77
N LEU A 83 17.33 -4.54 -1.78
CA LEU A 83 16.11 -3.85 -2.19
C LEU A 83 15.12 -3.73 -1.02
N GLY A 84 14.82 -4.84 -0.34
CA GLY A 84 13.93 -4.82 0.81
C GLY A 84 14.44 -3.95 1.96
N ARG A 85 15.75 -3.94 2.22
CA ARG A 85 16.37 -3.04 3.21
C ARG A 85 16.25 -1.57 2.83
N GLU A 86 16.50 -1.23 1.57
CA GLU A 86 16.40 0.15 1.09
C GLU A 86 14.95 0.66 1.16
N ILE A 87 13.98 -0.16 0.77
CA ILE A 87 12.54 0.17 0.89
C ILE A 87 12.13 0.34 2.36
N ALA A 88 12.57 -0.56 3.24
CA ALA A 88 12.27 -0.47 4.67
C ALA A 88 12.84 0.81 5.28
N GLY A 89 14.10 1.14 4.94
CA GLY A 89 14.77 2.36 5.38
C GLY A 89 14.07 3.62 4.88
N LEU A 90 13.68 3.64 3.61
CA LEU A 90 12.94 4.75 3.01
C LEU A 90 11.60 5.00 3.72
N LEU A 91 10.85 3.94 4.00
CA LEU A 91 9.58 4.04 4.73
C LEU A 91 9.79 4.63 6.12
N ALA A 92 10.78 4.15 6.87
CA ALA A 92 11.08 4.67 8.21
C ALA A 92 11.46 6.15 8.17
N ALA A 93 12.37 6.53 7.27
CA ALA A 93 12.82 7.91 7.10
C ALA A 93 11.66 8.85 6.71
N ALA A 94 10.70 8.39 5.91
CA ALA A 94 9.53 9.19 5.54
C ALA A 94 8.62 9.51 6.73
N TYR A 95 8.47 8.59 7.70
CA TYR A 95 7.75 8.85 8.95
C TYR A 95 8.53 9.83 9.84
N GLU A 96 9.83 9.62 10.00
CA GLU A 96 10.70 10.49 10.81
C GLU A 96 10.73 11.93 10.29
N THR A 97 10.82 12.11 8.97
CA THR A 97 10.79 13.44 8.32
C THR A 97 9.53 14.23 8.66
N ARG A 98 8.40 13.51 8.84
CA ARG A 98 7.12 14.10 9.23
C ARG A 98 6.92 14.17 10.75
N ARG A 99 7.94 13.84 11.54
CA ARG A 99 7.90 13.71 13.01
C ARG A 99 6.79 12.77 13.50
N LEU A 100 6.52 11.73 12.71
CA LEU A 100 5.55 10.69 13.05
C LEU A 100 6.27 9.44 13.52
N SER A 101 5.72 8.79 14.54
CA SER A 101 6.21 7.47 14.96
C SER A 101 5.87 6.43 13.88
N PRO A 102 6.86 5.63 13.41
CA PRO A 102 6.60 4.57 12.44
C PRO A 102 5.57 3.56 12.99
N PRO A 103 4.54 3.19 12.22
CA PRO A 103 3.59 2.15 12.60
C PRO A 103 4.28 0.81 12.89
N ARG A 104 3.66 -0.03 13.73
CA ARG A 104 4.20 -1.35 14.12
C ARG A 104 4.63 -2.21 12.92
N TRP A 105 3.87 -2.18 11.82
CA TRP A 105 4.19 -2.97 10.63
C TRP A 105 5.49 -2.48 9.94
N VAL A 106 5.77 -1.17 9.97
CA VAL A 106 7.02 -0.59 9.43
C VAL A 106 8.20 -1.02 10.29
N GLN A 107 8.03 -1.02 11.62
CA GLN A 107 9.05 -1.50 12.54
C GLN A 107 9.36 -2.97 12.32
N GLN A 108 8.34 -3.81 12.18
CA GLN A 108 8.51 -5.23 11.89
C GLN A 108 9.14 -5.47 10.51
N PHE A 109 8.79 -4.66 9.50
CA PHE A 109 9.42 -4.72 8.18
C PHE A 109 10.91 -4.33 8.24
N LEU A 110 11.26 -3.28 8.99
CA LEU A 110 12.66 -2.95 9.29
C LEU A 110 13.40 -4.12 9.95
N GLN A 111 12.76 -4.79 10.93
CA GLN A 111 13.37 -5.93 11.62
C GLN A 111 13.63 -7.11 10.69
N GLN A 112 12.72 -7.37 9.74
CA GLN A 112 12.88 -8.42 8.73
C GLN A 112 14.17 -8.23 7.89
N TYR A 113 14.51 -6.99 7.53
CA TYR A 113 15.66 -6.68 6.65
C TYR A 113 16.91 -6.13 7.38
N ARG A 114 16.84 -5.94 8.71
CA ARG A 114 17.98 -5.52 9.55
C ARG A 114 19.09 -6.57 9.69
N ALA A 115 18.91 -7.74 9.08
CA ALA A 115 19.74 -8.92 9.22
C ALA A 115 19.65 -9.55 10.62
N ARG A 116 19.34 -10.85 10.63
CA ARG A 116 19.84 -11.79 11.66
C ARG A 116 21.37 -11.69 11.66
N ARG A 117 21.92 -10.74 12.41
CA ARG A 117 23.35 -10.71 12.70
C ARG A 117 23.62 -11.86 13.68
N GLY A 118 24.11 -12.97 13.15
CA GLY A 118 24.66 -14.06 13.96
C GLY A 118 23.89 -15.38 13.91
N LYS A 119 24.02 -16.14 12.83
CA LYS A 119 24.07 -17.62 12.93
C LYS A 119 24.70 -18.26 11.69
N THR A 120 25.90 -17.84 11.27
CA THR A 120 26.67 -18.51 10.19
C THR A 120 28.16 -18.15 10.17
N ALA A 121 28.79 -17.86 11.32
CA ALA A 121 30.23 -17.55 11.36
C ALA A 121 30.94 -18.01 12.63
N SER A 122 30.51 -19.12 13.24
CA SER A 122 31.25 -19.71 14.37
C SER A 122 30.94 -21.21 14.48
N GLU A 123 31.29 -21.98 13.46
CA GLU A 123 31.41 -23.45 13.57
C GLU A 123 32.30 -24.01 12.44
N VAL A 124 33.48 -23.43 12.25
CA VAL A 124 34.63 -24.11 11.63
C VAL A 124 35.90 -23.49 12.20
N ALA A 125 36.36 -24.02 13.34
CA ALA A 125 37.74 -23.94 13.81
C ALA A 125 37.97 -25.07 14.82
#